data_AF-A0A315XBN7-F1
#
_entry.id   AF-A0A315XBN7-F1
#
_cell.length_a   1.000
_cell.length_b   1.000
_cell.length_c   1.000
_cell.angle_alpha   90.00
_cell.angle_beta   90.00
_cell.angle_gamma   90.00
#
_symmetry.space_group_name_H-M   'P 1'
#
loop_
_entity.id
_entity.type
_entity.pdbx_description
1 polymer ?
#
loop_
_entity_poly.entity_id
_entity_poly.type
_entity_poly.pdbx_seq_one_letter_code
_entity_poly.pdbx_strand_id
1 'polypeptide(L)'
;MKKKSELTLQGLSRDLQEVSREILEAIETLADHTDHRFLHLENELSGVKNDLSGVRGFLTRVVTKDYLDEKLQDLRGDLMLIIRTEDKKIGSVIKLLENRKVITKKDYRSLLALEPFPVR
;
A
#
# COMPACT_ATOMS: atom_id res chain seq x y z
N MET A 1 -55.47 -16.24 63.20
CA MET A 1 -54.65 -15.28 62.41
C MET A 1 -53.27 -15.83 61.99
N LYS A 2 -52.61 -16.71 62.78
CA LYS A 2 -51.27 -17.26 62.46
C LYS A 2 -51.16 -18.07 61.14
N LYS A 3 -52.20 -18.84 60.78
CA LYS A 3 -52.18 -19.68 59.56
C LYS A 3 -52.22 -18.89 58.25
N LYS A 4 -52.76 -17.66 58.27
CA LYS A 4 -52.85 -16.79 57.08
C LYS A 4 -51.53 -16.06 56.81
N SER A 5 -50.77 -15.75 57.86
CA SER A 5 -49.44 -15.15 57.75
C SER A 5 -48.35 -16.13 57.31
N GLU A 6 -48.46 -17.41 57.67
CA GLU A 6 -47.54 -18.46 57.17
C GLU A 6 -47.73 -18.73 55.67
N LEU A 7 -48.97 -18.73 55.20
CA LEU A 7 -49.29 -18.93 53.77
C LEU A 7 -48.71 -17.80 52.89
N THR A 8 -48.73 -16.56 53.37
CA THR A 8 -48.16 -15.40 52.65
C THR A 8 -46.63 -15.40 52.62
N LEU A 9 -45.98 -15.94 53.66
CA LEU A 9 -44.51 -16.07 53.70
C LEU A 9 -44.01 -17.17 52.76
N GLN A 10 -44.75 -18.27 52.61
CA GLN A 10 -44.43 -19.31 51.63
C GLN A 10 -44.58 -18.81 50.19
N GLY A 11 -45.60 -17.99 49.89
CA GLY A 11 -45.76 -17.37 48.58
C GLY A 11 -44.58 -16.46 48.22
N LEU A 12 -44.24 -15.53 49.11
CA LEU A 12 -43.10 -14.62 48.93
C LEU A 12 -41.76 -15.36 48.78
N SER A 13 -41.56 -16.47 49.52
CA SER A 13 -40.35 -17.28 49.39
C SER A 13 -40.26 -17.98 48.03
N ARG A 14 -41.40 -18.34 47.42
CA ARG A 14 -41.45 -18.96 46.10
C ARG A 14 -41.17 -17.94 45.00
N ASP A 15 -41.79 -16.77 45.08
CA ASP A 15 -41.57 -15.68 44.11
C ASP A 15 -40.11 -15.22 44.13
N LEU A 16 -39.48 -15.17 45.31
CA LEU A 16 -38.05 -14.86 45.44
C LEU A 16 -37.16 -15.93 44.78
N GLN A 17 -37.54 -17.21 44.87
CA GLN A 17 -36.81 -18.29 44.20
C GLN A 17 -36.97 -18.25 42.68
N GLU A 18 -38.13 -17.83 42.20
CA GLU A 18 -38.41 -17.65 40.76
C GLU A 18 -37.60 -16.47 40.20
N VAL A 19 -37.64 -15.31 40.86
CA VAL A 19 -36.83 -14.14 40.48
C VAL A 19 -35.33 -14.45 40.55
N SER A 20 -34.87 -15.17 41.58
CA SER A 20 -33.47 -15.58 41.67
C SER A 20 -33.06 -16.50 40.52
N ARG A 21 -33.97 -17.35 40.03
CA ARG A 21 -33.71 -18.22 38.88
C ARG A 21 -33.63 -17.41 37.59
N GLU A 22 -34.58 -16.51 37.37
CA GLU A 22 -34.59 -15.62 36.20
C GLU A 22 -33.33 -14.75 36.13
N ILE A 23 -32.87 -14.23 37.28
CA ILE A 23 -31.62 -13.46 37.34
C ILE A 23 -30.42 -14.32 36.96
N LEU A 24 -30.36 -15.57 37.44
CA LEU A 24 -29.26 -16.48 37.10
C LEU A 24 -29.27 -16.82 35.60
N GLU A 25 -30.44 -17.11 35.02
CA GLU A 25 -30.58 -17.36 33.58
C GLU A 25 -30.21 -16.14 32.75
N ALA A 26 -30.58 -14.93 33.19
CA ALA A 26 -30.20 -13.68 32.54
C ALA A 26 -28.69 -13.41 32.62
N ILE A 27 -28.05 -13.73 33.74
CA ILE A 27 -26.60 -13.62 33.92
C ILE A 27 -25.88 -14.63 33.02
N GLU A 28 -26.35 -15.87 32.95
CA GLU A 28 -25.79 -16.90 32.08
C GLU A 28 -25.90 -16.50 30.60
N THR A 29 -27.07 -16.05 30.18
CA THR A 29 -27.29 -15.54 28.81
C THR A 29 -26.39 -14.34 28.50
N LEU A 30 -26.21 -13.43 29.45
CA LEU A 30 -25.33 -12.28 29.28
C LEU A 30 -23.86 -12.70 29.19
N ALA A 31 -23.43 -13.67 29.98
CA ALA A 31 -22.08 -14.22 29.96
C ALA A 31 -21.80 -14.86 28.59
N ASP A 32 -22.69 -15.74 28.12
CA ASP A 32 -22.57 -16.39 26.81
C ASP A 32 -22.52 -15.36 25.67
N HIS A 33 -23.40 -14.36 25.71
CA HIS A 33 -23.41 -13.30 24.69
C HIS A 33 -22.12 -12.48 24.70
N THR A 34 -21.58 -12.21 25.89
CA THR A 34 -20.34 -11.47 26.07
C THR A 34 -19.15 -12.27 25.54
N ASP A 35 -19.07 -13.56 25.83
CA ASP A 35 -18.03 -14.46 25.33
C ASP A 35 -18.06 -14.57 23.80
N HIS A 36 -19.25 -14.70 23.21
CA HIS A 36 -19.40 -14.68 21.75
C HIS A 36 -18.92 -13.37 21.11
N ARG A 37 -19.20 -12.23 21.74
CA ARG A 37 -18.70 -10.92 21.25
C ARG A 37 -17.18 -10.82 21.37
N PHE A 38 -16.59 -11.32 22.45
CA PHE A 38 -15.13 -11.34 22.60
C PHE A 38 -14.47 -12.23 21.54
N LEU A 39 -14.98 -13.44 21.31
CA LEU A 39 -14.48 -14.33 20.27
C LEU A 39 -14.59 -13.70 18.87
N HIS A 40 -15.69 -12.99 18.60
CA HIS A 40 -15.85 -12.27 17.34
C HIS A 40 -14.80 -11.16 17.17
N LEU A 41 -14.61 -10.34 18.21
CA LEU A 41 -13.61 -9.26 18.20
C LEU A 41 -12.17 -9.79 18.07
N GLU A 42 -11.84 -10.91 18.71
CA GLU A 42 -10.54 -11.55 18.56
C GLU A 42 -10.28 -12.00 17.11
N ASN A 43 -11.30 -12.57 16.46
CA ASN A 43 -11.21 -12.96 15.06
C ASN A 43 -11.04 -11.76 14.13
N GLU A 44 -11.82 -10.69 14.33
CA GLU A 44 -11.68 -9.45 13.54
C GLU A 44 -10.30 -8.81 13.74
N LEU A 45 -9.83 -8.74 14.99
CA LEU A 45 -8.51 -8.17 15.30
C LEU A 45 -7.37 -8.99 14.68
N SER A 46 -7.50 -10.32 14.65
CA SER A 46 -6.58 -11.22 13.97
C SER A 46 -6.57 -10.96 12.45
N GLY A 47 -7.76 -10.77 11.85
CA GLY A 47 -7.91 -10.37 10.44
C GLY A 47 -7.21 -9.05 10.13
N VAL A 48 -7.49 -8.00 10.91
CA VAL A 48 -6.88 -6.67 10.75
C VAL A 48 -5.35 -6.73 10.90
N LYS A 49 -4.85 -7.54 11.85
CA LYS A 49 -3.41 -7.72 12.04
C LYS A 49 -2.75 -8.36 10.82
N ASN A 50 -3.39 -9.37 10.24
CA ASN A 50 -2.92 -10.02 9.01
C ASN A 50 -2.93 -9.04 7.83
N ASP A 51 -4.00 -8.29 7.65
CA ASP A 51 -4.10 -7.27 6.59
C ASP A 51 -3.02 -6.20 6.74
N LEU A 52 -2.81 -5.70 7.96
CA LEU A 52 -1.78 -4.72 8.25
C LEU A 52 -0.37 -5.26 7.97
N SER A 53 -0.13 -6.55 8.26
CA SER A 53 1.12 -7.21 7.90
C SER A 53 1.32 -7.31 6.38
N GLY A 54 0.24 -7.57 5.63
CA GLY A 54 0.25 -7.62 4.18
C GLY A 54 0.54 -6.25 3.56
N VAL A 55 -0.12 -5.20 4.06
CA VAL A 55 0.11 -3.81 3.66
C VAL A 55 1.55 -3.39 3.96
N ARG A 56 2.07 -3.71 5.16
CA ARG A 56 3.46 -3.41 5.50
C ARG A 56 4.44 -4.12 4.58
N GLY A 57 4.21 -5.40 4.29
CA GLY A 57 5.02 -6.18 3.35
C GLY A 57 5.00 -5.58 1.93
N PHE A 58 3.83 -5.14 1.46
CA PHE A 58 3.69 -4.46 0.18
C PHE A 58 4.46 -3.14 0.16
N LEU A 59 4.28 -2.28 1.16
CA LEU A 59 4.97 -0.99 1.25
C LEU A 59 6.50 -1.13 1.31
N THR A 60 7.03 -2.18 1.95
CA THR A 60 8.49 -2.44 1.92
C THR A 60 9.03 -2.88 0.55
N ARG A 61 8.18 -3.41 -0.32
CA ARG A 61 8.57 -3.84 -1.68
C ARG A 61 8.31 -2.76 -2.73
N VAL A 62 7.42 -1.82 -2.44
CA VAL A 62 7.14 -0.70 -3.33
C VAL A 62 8.29 0.28 -3.24
N VAL A 63 8.98 0.45 -4.37
CA VAL A 63 9.94 1.52 -4.54
C VAL A 63 9.19 2.84 -4.47
N THR A 64 9.67 3.79 -3.65
CA THR A 64 9.01 5.09 -3.53
C THR A 64 9.08 5.83 -4.86
N LYS A 65 8.04 6.61 -5.16
CA LYS A 65 7.99 7.45 -6.36
C LYS A 65 9.23 8.33 -6.45
N ASP A 66 9.67 8.92 -5.34
CA ASP A 66 10.83 9.80 -5.29
C ASP A 66 12.12 9.10 -5.72
N TYR A 67 12.33 7.85 -5.30
CA TYR A 67 13.49 7.06 -5.73
C TYR A 67 13.44 6.74 -7.23
N LEU A 68 12.25 6.42 -7.76
CA LEU A 68 12.08 6.21 -9.20
C LEU A 68 12.34 7.49 -9.98
N ASP A 69 11.81 8.63 -9.53
CA ASP A 69 12.00 9.93 -10.17
C ASP A 69 13.49 10.32 -10.17
N GLU A 70 14.20 10.12 -9.06
CA GLU A 70 15.65 10.33 -8.96
C GLU A 70 16.41 9.44 -9.95
N LYS A 71 16.12 8.13 -9.99
CA LYS A 71 16.80 7.21 -10.91
C LYS A 71 16.48 7.47 -12.38
N LEU A 72 15.27 7.94 -12.68
CA LEU A 72 14.90 8.34 -14.04
C LEU A 72 15.59 9.64 -14.45
N GLN A 73 15.80 10.58 -13.52
CA GLN A 73 16.58 11.79 -13.77
C GLN A 73 18.05 11.46 -14.03
N ASP A 74 18.66 10.59 -13.22
CA ASP A 74 20.03 10.09 -13.41
C ASP A 74 20.17 9.47 -14.82
N LEU A 75 19.29 8.51 -15.15
CA LEU A 75 19.30 7.83 -16.44
C LEU A 75 19.14 8.80 -17.62
N ARG A 76 18.24 9.79 -17.48
CA ARG A 76 18.06 10.83 -18.50
C ARG A 76 19.32 11.67 -18.67
N GLY A 77 20.01 11.99 -17.58
CA GLY A 77 21.29 12.69 -17.60
C GLY A 77 22.36 11.91 -18.37
N ASP A 78 22.51 10.62 -18.04
CA ASP A 78 23.46 9.72 -18.69
C ASP A 78 23.19 9.58 -20.19
N LEU A 79 21.93 9.40 -20.58
CA LEU A 79 21.53 9.33 -21.99
C LEU A 79 21.88 10.61 -22.74
N MET A 80 21.62 11.79 -22.16
CA MET A 80 22.01 13.06 -22.78
C MET A 80 23.52 13.19 -22.95
N LEU A 81 24.31 12.69 -22.00
CA LEU A 81 25.76 12.72 -22.07
C LEU A 81 26.29 11.80 -23.18
N ILE A 82 25.74 10.59 -23.29
CA ILE A 82 26.08 9.63 -24.35
C ILE A 82 25.75 10.25 -25.72
N ILE A 83 24.53 10.76 -25.89
CA ILE A 83 24.07 11.36 -27.15
C ILE A 83 24.99 12.52 -27.58
N ARG A 84 25.32 13.44 -26.67
CA ARG A 84 26.25 14.55 -26.97
C ARG A 84 27.65 14.07 -27.34
N THR A 85 28.08 12.96 -26.76
CA THR A 85 29.40 12.39 -27.05
C THR A 85 29.41 11.70 -28.41
N GLU A 86 28.34 11.00 -28.77
CA GLU A 86 28.16 10.40 -30.09
C GLU A 86 28.09 11.45 -31.18
N ASP A 87 27.33 12.52 -30.98
CA ASP A 87 27.25 13.64 -31.93
C ASP A 87 28.63 14.25 -32.21
N LYS A 88 29.44 14.49 -31.16
CA LYS A 88 30.84 14.97 -31.31
C LYS A 88 31.71 14.00 -32.11
N LYS A 89 31.53 12.68 -31.93
CA LYS A 89 32.27 11.66 -32.69
C LYS A 89 31.85 11.66 -34.16
N ILE A 90 30.56 11.71 -34.44
CA ILE A 90 30.01 11.76 -35.80
C ILE A 90 30.50 13.02 -36.52
N GLY A 91 30.41 14.19 -35.89
CA GLY A 91 30.94 15.44 -36.44
C GLY A 91 32.44 15.37 -36.75
N SER A 92 33.22 14.69 -35.90
CA SER A 92 34.65 14.47 -36.13
C SER A 92 34.91 13.56 -37.34
N VAL A 93 34.11 12.50 -37.51
CA VAL A 93 34.19 11.60 -38.67
C VAL A 93 33.84 12.34 -39.96
N ILE A 94 32.74 13.11 -39.97
CA ILE A 94 32.32 13.91 -41.12
C ILE A 94 33.44 14.90 -41.54
N LYS A 95 34.08 15.56 -40.57
CA LYS A 95 35.23 16.45 -40.81
C LYS A 95 36.44 15.70 -41.40
N LEU A 96 36.72 14.50 -40.92
CA LEU A 96 37.80 13.66 -41.47
C LEU A 96 37.51 13.23 -42.92
N LEU A 97 36.26 12.91 -43.24
CA LEU A 97 35.85 12.52 -44.60
C LEU A 97 35.94 13.69 -45.59
N GLU A 98 35.57 14.90 -45.18
CA GLU A 98 35.74 16.12 -45.99
C GLU A 98 37.23 16.40 -46.25
N ASN A 99 38.06 16.34 -45.21
CA ASN A 99 39.51 16.56 -45.32
C ASN A 99 40.19 15.57 -46.28
N ARG A 100 39.70 14.31 -46.31
CA ARG A 100 40.17 13.27 -47.23
C ARG A 100 39.54 13.36 -48.62
N LYS A 101 38.67 14.33 -48.88
CA LYS A 101 37.91 14.52 -50.13
C LYS A 101 37.05 13.31 -50.52
N VAL A 102 36.60 12.53 -49.55
CA VAL A 102 35.69 11.39 -49.77
C VAL A 102 34.26 11.89 -50.00
N ILE A 103 33.88 12.99 -49.36
CA ILE A 103 32.58 13.65 -49.48
C ILE A 103 32.75 15.09 -50.00
N THR A 104 31.70 15.64 -50.62
CA THR A 104 31.75 17.03 -51.11
C THR A 104 31.43 18.04 -50.01
N LYS A 105 31.83 19.30 -50.22
CA LYS A 105 31.47 20.42 -49.32
C LYS A 105 29.95 20.62 -49.17
N LYS A 106 29.19 20.25 -50.19
CA LYS A 106 27.72 20.29 -50.16
C LYS A 106 27.20 19.24 -49.18
N ASP A 107 27.71 18.01 -49.28
CA ASP A 107 27.32 16.89 -48.40
C ASP A 107 27.73 17.13 -46.95
N TYR A 108 28.92 17.69 -46.72
CA TYR A 108 29.38 18.10 -45.39
C TYR A 108 28.39 19.03 -44.68
N ARG A 109 27.93 20.07 -45.38
CA ARG A 109 26.95 21.03 -44.83
C ARG A 109 25.59 20.39 -44.59
N SER A 110 25.14 19.54 -45.52
CA SER A 110 23.87 18.81 -45.36
C SER A 110 23.91 17.87 -44.15
N LEU A 111 25.01 17.14 -43.94
CA LEU A 111 25.17 16.18 -42.84
C LEU A 111 25.30 16.86 -41.48
N LEU A 112 25.95 18.03 -41.39
CA LEU A 112 26.00 18.82 -40.16
C LEU A 112 24.69 19.54 -39.84
N ALA A 113 23.86 19.81 -40.85
CA ALA A 113 22.54 20.40 -40.67
C ALA A 113 21.49 19.37 -40.20
N LEU A 114 21.82 18.07 -40.23
CA LEU A 114 21.01 17.06 -39.60
C LEU A 114 21.20 17.18 -38.09
N GLU A 115 20.21 17.75 -37.40
CA GLU A 115 20.15 17.59 -35.95
C GLU A 115 20.01 16.10 -35.65
N PRO A 116 20.90 15.50 -34.85
CA PRO A 116 20.80 14.07 -34.51
C PRO A 116 19.47 13.77 -33.81
N PHE A 117 18.94 14.74 -33.04
CA PHE A 117 17.63 14.68 -32.40
C PHE A 117 17.02 16.08 -32.24
N PRO A 118 15.70 16.25 -32.44
CA PRO A 118 15.03 17.53 -32.25
C PRO A 118 15.02 17.93 -30.77
N VAL A 119 15.41 19.18 -30.50
CA VAL A 119 15.26 19.79 -29.16
C VAL A 119 13.77 20.11 -28.97
N ARG A 120 13.07 19.38 -28.10
CA ARG A 120 11.72 19.75 -27.64
C ARG A 120 11.78 20.78 -26.52
#